data_AF-A0A1G2WEG6-F1
#
_entry.id   AF-A0A1G2WEG6-F1
#
_cell.length_a   1.000
_cell.length_b   1.000
_cell.length_c   1.000
_cell.angle_alpha   90.00
_cell.angle_beta   90.00
_cell.angle_gamma   90.00
#
_symmetry.space_group_name_H-M   'P 1'
#
loop_
_entity.id
_entity.type
_entity.pdbx_description
1 polymer ?
#
loop_
_entity_poly.entity_id
_entity_poly.type
_entity_poly.pdbx_seq_one_letter_code
_entity_poly.pdbx_strand_id
1 'polypeptide(L)' 'MKCPNCGDRTLVDIDMHSDGFSSDESPVKECGACGLVWRVKMEAGVTRVDIIKPADKQK' A
#
# COMPACT_ATOMS: atom_id res chain seq x y z
N MET A 1 2.11 0.73 -9.99
CA MET A 1 1.20 -0.40 -9.67
C MET A 1 -0.25 0.09 -9.77
N LYS A 2 -1.23 -0.77 -10.03
CA LYS A 2 -2.65 -0.40 -9.88
C LYS A 2 -3.08 -0.62 -8.42
N CYS A 3 -3.99 0.20 -7.93
CA CYS A 3 -4.65 -0.04 -6.65
C CYS A 3 -5.37 -1.40 -6.70
N PRO A 4 -5.11 -2.33 -5.76
CA PRO A 4 -5.72 -3.65 -5.78
C PRO A 4 -7.22 -3.63 -5.46
N ASN A 5 -7.74 -2.52 -4.92
CA ASN A 5 -9.16 -2.36 -4.61
C ASN A 5 -9.97 -1.76 -5.78
N CYS A 6 -9.63 -0.56 -6.24
CA CYS A 6 -10.42 0.15 -7.27
C CYS A 6 -9.79 0.11 -8.68
N GLY A 7 -8.58 -0.44 -8.83
CA GLY A 7 -7.88 -0.49 -10.11
C GLY A 7 -7.36 0.85 -10.63
N ASP A 8 -7.44 1.91 -9.83
CA ASP A 8 -6.89 3.23 -10.17
C ASP A 8 -5.35 3.23 -10.16
N ARG A 9 -4.73 4.22 -10.80
CA ARG A 9 -3.26 4.37 -10.88
C ARG A 9 -2.72 5.55 -10.09
N THR A 10 -3.61 6.37 -9.53
CA THR A 10 -3.28 7.48 -8.65
C THR A 10 -2.77 6.92 -7.33
N LEU A 11 -1.46 6.79 -7.23
CA LEU A 11 -0.78 6.33 -6.04
C LEU A 11 -0.03 7.49 -5.41
N VAL A 12 -0.18 7.63 -4.11
CA VAL A 12 0.69 8.46 -3.27
C VAL A 12 1.67 7.49 -2.61
N ASP A 13 2.96 7.74 -2.81
CA ASP A 13 4.00 7.00 -2.10
C ASP A 13 4.09 7.57 -0.69
N ILE A 14 3.90 6.71 0.32
CA ILE A 14 3.97 7.14 1.71
C ILE A 14 5.36 6.77 2.22
N ASP A 15 6.18 7.81 2.38
CA ASP A 15 7.46 7.71 3.06
C ASP A 15 7.22 7.55 4.57
N MET A 16 7.22 6.30 5.05
CA MET A 16 7.11 5.99 6.47
C MET A 16 8.51 5.99 7.11
N HIS A 17 9.15 7.15 7.23
CA HIS A 17 10.33 7.31 8.08
C HIS A 17 9.92 7.23 9.56
N SER A 18 9.79 6.01 10.07
CA SER A 18 9.76 5.74 11.51
C SER A 18 10.85 4.71 11.79
N ASP A 19 11.73 5.03 12.74
CA ASP A 19 13.08 4.49 13.06
C ASP A 19 13.28 2.96 13.20
N GLY A 20 12.39 2.11 12.66
CA GLY A 20 12.50 0.65 12.74
C GLY A 20 11.87 -0.13 11.59
N PHE A 21 11.28 0.51 10.58
CA PHE A 21 10.81 -0.16 9.36
C PHE A 21 11.58 0.41 8.17
N SER A 22 12.51 -0.36 7.61
CA SER A 22 13.18 0.02 6.36
C SER A 22 12.13 0.12 5.24
N SER A 23 11.77 1.35 4.89
CA SER A 23 10.85 1.68 3.77
C SER A 23 11.28 1.06 2.43
N ASP A 24 12.57 0.72 2.31
CA ASP A 24 13.19 0.18 1.10
C ASP A 24 12.72 -1.23 0.73
N GLU A 25 12.46 -2.11 1.71
CA GLU A 25 12.12 -3.52 1.43
C GLU A 25 10.61 -3.76 1.19
N SER A 26 9.74 -2.87 1.65
CA SER A 26 8.28 -3.01 1.50
C SER A 26 7.56 -1.66 1.56
N PRO A 27 7.71 -0.81 0.52
CA PRO A 27 7.18 0.56 0.52
C PRO A 27 5.65 0.60 0.58
N VAL A 28 5.14 1.37 1.54
CA VAL A 28 3.72 1.60 1.79
C VAL A 28 3.16 2.55 0.74
N LYS A 29 1.96 2.22 0.24
CA LYS A 29 1.28 2.94 -0.83
C LYS A 29 -0.12 3.29 -0.41
N GLU A 30 -0.57 4.47 -0.79
CA GLU A 30 -1.95 4.90 -0.67
C GLU A 30 -2.57 5.16 -2.04
N CYS A 31 -3.83 4.75 -2.21
CA CYS A 31 -4.61 5.08 -3.39
C CYS A 31 -5.25 6.45 -3.20
N GLY A 32 -4.88 7.43 -4.01
CA GLY A 32 -5.48 8.77 -3.98
C GLY A 32 -6.96 8.80 -4.39
N ALA A 33 -7.48 7.73 -5.00
CA ALA A 33 -8.88 7.65 -5.44
C ALA A 33 -9.84 7.04 -4.39
N CYS A 34 -9.41 6.01 -3.66
CA CYS A 34 -10.27 5.30 -2.71
C CYS A 34 -9.70 5.20 -1.28
N GLY A 35 -8.55 5.83 -1.01
CA GLY A 35 -7.98 5.89 0.34
C GLY A 35 -7.46 4.57 0.89
N LEU A 36 -7.39 3.51 0.06
CA LEU A 36 -6.77 2.23 0.45
C LEU A 36 -5.30 2.47 0.77
N VAL A 37 -4.81 1.95 1.90
CA VAL A 37 -3.37 1.93 2.23
C VAL A 37 -2.91 0.47 2.32
N TRP A 38 -1.88 0.13 1.56
CA TRP A 38 -1.33 -1.23 1.50
C TRP A 38 0.17 -1.22 1.27
N ARG A 39 0.80 -2.35 1.52
CA ARG A 39 2.16 -2.64 1.09
C ARG A 39 2.24 -3.98 0.40
N VAL A 40 3.31 -4.17 -0.35
CA VAL A 40 3.64 -5.46 -0.95
C VAL A 40 4.87 -5.99 -0.21
N LYS A 41 4.74 -7.17 0.39
CA LYS A 41 5.82 -7.87 1.08
C LYS A 41 6.06 -9.23 0.42
N MET A 42 7.29 -9.72 0.50
CA MET A 42 7.65 -11.07 0.06
C MET A 42 7.75 -11.98 1.28
N GLU A 43 6.86 -12.97 1.39
CA GLU A 43 6.89 -13.96 2.47
C GLU A 43 7.14 -15.35 1.88
N ALA A 44 8.24 -16.00 2.27
CA ALA A 44 8.62 -17.33 1.80
C ALA A 44 8.62 -17.48 0.26
N GLY A 45 9.10 -16.46 -0.45
CA GLY A 45 9.14 -16.47 -1.92
C GLY A 45 7.82 -16.08 -2.60
N VAL A 46 6.78 -15.78 -1.83
CA VAL A 46 5.45 -15.40 -2.36
C VAL A 46 5.19 -13.93 -2.10
N THR A 47 4.84 -13.21 -3.17
CA THR A 47 4.38 -11.83 -3.07
C THR A 47 3.01 -11.76 -2.41
N ARG A 48 2.88 -11.01 -1.32
CA ARG A 48 1.64 -10.79 -0.59
C ARG A 48 1.32 -9.31 -0.48
N VAL A 49 0.04 -8.99 -0.65
CA VAL A 49 -0.50 -7.66 -0.43
C VAL A 49 -1.05 -7.62 1.00
N ASP A 50 -0.47 -6.73 1.80
CA ASP A 50 -0.84 -6.51 3.20
C ASP A 50 -1.65 -5.21 3.27
N ILE A 51 -2.93 -5.32 3.63
CA ILE A 51 -3.83 -4.16 3.72
C ILE A 51 -3.66 -3.53 5.10
N ILE A 52 -3.16 -2.30 5.13
CA ILE A 52 -2.89 -1.54 6.36
C ILE A 52 -4.13 -0.75 6.76
N LYS A 53 -4.78 -0.10 5.78
CA LYS A 53 -6.06 0.60 5.94
C LYS A 53 -7.00 0.16 4.81
N PRO A 54 -8.23 -0.28 5.11
CA PRO A 54 -9.21 -0.57 4.07
C PRO A 54 -9.59 0.70 3.30
N ALA A 55 -10.06 0.53 2.06
CA ALA A 55 -10.53 1.66 1.27
C ALA A 55 -11.66 2.39 1.99
N ASP A 56 -11.64 3.71 1.94
CA ASP A 56 -12.76 4.52 2.39
C ASP A 56 -13.95 4.18 1.48
N LYS A 57 -15.04 3.70 2.10
CA LYS A 57 -16.32 3.59 1.41
C LYS A 57 -16.70 5.02 1.02
N GLN A 58 -16.43 5.42 -0.23
CA GLN A 58 -17.12 6.56 -0.80
C GLN A 58 -18.61 6.22 -0.71
N LYS A 59 -19.30 6.96 0.17
CA LYS A 59 -20.74 6.87 0.39
C LYS A 59 -21.48 7.34 -0.84
#